data_AF-A0A660MYX5-F1
#
_entry.id   AF-A0A660MYX5-F1
#
_cell.length_a   1.000
_cell.length_b   1.000
_cell.length_c   1.000
_cell.angle_alpha   90.00
_cell.angle_beta   90.00
_cell.angle_gamma   90.00
#
_symmetry.space_group_name_H-M   'P 1'
#
loop_
_entity.id
_entity.type
_entity.pdbx_description
1 polymer ?
#
loop_
_entity_poly.entity_id
_entity_poly.type
_entity_poly.pdbx_seq_one_letter_code
_entity_poly.pdbx_strand_id
1 'polypeptide(L)'
;MIKKIGFLSLLLWGSVFNILNISSAEPTGTTTGLIIEGTGTKTQLNCNDLFTLTGPTAGLLGYTTNYELLRATEDFSQISKTNFKIDGKTVENTGFTLQHTFTTTGSHTVSVQLTTPLCTGSSETQVSIFEKQILYIGNDTDFLNFGFEEELNKAGYLLTKNLTKKSDSIEAQDLSALGSAETIIIHEKNFRSYLEKYIAIKKLSPTPLSKKIVIITDANKNLIKRSLSQYAQALESDQISIINPLHFLNFLSDLSLQKDYTQQGYTTEFNKTEDSDSKWMFVSFFVDKLLAGGFPLEMLGVLLSLTVVALIISFLRQIVGLSAYGVYWPLLFALTAHLLGLKITLILLLFAVITRLIMNGLNKTIYLLHNSKVSIGICVYLLVFLIGNFICSKLGIQIFEGRNMEILMITPLILMLIISEKIFPTFNLFQKKRRFSFFELTIVSALSYGILQRSRISTTLLSYPELLLVLLLVNILVGRFLGLQLLELVRFMPLIRKYFEQEEE
;
A
#
# COMPACT_ATOMS: atom_id res chain seq x y z
N MET A 1 -9.03 44.67 -16.78
CA MET A 1 -8.69 43.26 -17.11
C MET A 1 -8.68 42.34 -15.88
N ILE A 2 -9.47 42.66 -14.82
CA ILE A 2 -9.46 41.93 -13.53
C ILE A 2 -10.81 41.25 -13.21
N LYS A 3 -11.88 41.53 -13.98
CA LYS A 3 -13.22 40.96 -13.76
C LYS A 3 -13.51 39.63 -14.47
N LYS A 4 -12.53 39.03 -15.18
CA LYS A 4 -12.75 37.86 -16.07
C LYS A 4 -12.12 36.54 -15.58
N ILE A 5 -11.61 36.50 -14.35
CA ILE A 5 -11.02 35.28 -13.74
C ILE A 5 -12.03 34.53 -12.86
N GLY A 6 -13.14 35.16 -12.46
CA GLY A 6 -14.11 34.58 -11.51
C GLY A 6 -14.93 33.38 -12.02
N PHE A 7 -14.96 33.12 -13.34
CA PHE A 7 -15.78 32.03 -13.87
C PHE A 7 -15.06 30.66 -13.86
N LEU A 8 -13.73 30.64 -13.72
CA LEU A 8 -12.96 29.38 -13.69
C LEU A 8 -12.75 28.83 -12.26
N SER A 9 -12.93 29.65 -11.22
CA SER A 9 -12.84 29.20 -9.82
C SER A 9 -14.11 28.51 -9.32
N LEU A 10 -15.24 28.69 -10.03
CA LEU A 10 -16.56 28.22 -9.58
C LEU A 10 -16.85 26.74 -9.90
N LEU A 11 -16.09 26.10 -10.79
CA LEU A 11 -16.25 24.68 -11.13
C LEU A 11 -15.25 23.74 -10.44
N LEU A 12 -14.21 24.27 -9.80
CA LEU A 12 -13.19 23.49 -9.08
C LEU A 12 -13.38 23.48 -7.55
N TRP A 13 -14.33 24.27 -7.02
CA TRP A 13 -14.54 24.44 -5.57
C TRP A 13 -15.69 23.62 -4.96
N GLY A 14 -16.40 22.83 -5.76
CA GLY A 14 -17.54 22.03 -5.28
C GLY A 14 -17.17 20.73 -4.54
N SER A 15 -15.89 20.37 -4.43
CA SER A 15 -15.48 19.01 -4.03
C SER A 15 -14.59 18.96 -2.78
N VAL A 16 -14.40 20.07 -2.07
CA VAL A 16 -13.44 20.18 -0.94
C VAL A 16 -14.12 20.48 0.40
N PHE A 17 -15.43 20.77 0.42
CA PHE A 17 -16.19 20.98 1.65
C PHE A 17 -17.18 19.84 1.88
N ASN A 18 -16.67 18.70 2.30
CA ASN A 18 -17.40 17.78 3.17
C ASN A 18 -16.40 16.85 3.82
N ILE A 19 -16.64 16.54 5.11
CA ILE A 19 -15.80 15.79 6.05
C ILE A 19 -14.90 16.70 6.89
N LEU A 20 -15.52 17.40 7.85
CA LEU A 20 -14.94 17.68 9.17
C LEU A 20 -16.12 17.77 10.14
N ASN A 21 -16.51 16.62 10.68
CA ASN A 21 -17.36 16.53 11.86
C ASN A 21 -17.00 15.23 12.58
N ILE A 22 -15.96 15.27 13.40
CA ILE A 22 -15.80 14.32 14.50
C ILE A 22 -15.48 15.15 15.74
N SER A 23 -16.43 15.08 16.64
CA SER A 23 -16.50 15.68 17.97
C SER A 23 -15.27 15.35 18.80
N SER A 24 -14.67 16.40 19.37
CA SER A 24 -13.82 16.32 20.55
C SER A 24 -14.70 15.97 21.76
N ALA A 25 -14.52 14.78 22.33
CA ALA A 25 -15.05 14.43 23.63
C ALA A 25 -13.94 14.60 24.67
N GLU A 26 -14.15 15.54 25.59
CA GLU A 26 -13.38 15.74 26.82
C GLU A 26 -13.42 14.48 27.70
N PRO A 27 -12.35 14.12 28.42
CA PRO A 27 -12.48 13.21 29.54
C PRO A 27 -12.94 14.01 30.75
N THR A 28 -14.23 13.95 31.04
CA THR A 28 -14.80 14.36 32.32
C THR A 28 -14.17 13.53 33.43
N GLY A 29 -13.43 14.20 34.31
CA GLY A 29 -12.99 13.63 35.57
C GLY A 29 -14.20 13.28 36.44
N THR A 30 -14.30 12.01 36.83
CA THR A 30 -15.09 11.58 37.97
C THR A 30 -14.14 11.18 39.07
N THR A 31 -13.80 12.17 39.89
CA THR A 31 -13.38 11.99 41.29
C THR A 31 -14.56 11.41 42.07
N THR A 32 -14.64 10.09 42.17
CA THR A 32 -15.44 9.46 43.21
C THR A 32 -14.64 9.51 44.51
N GLY A 33 -14.92 10.55 45.31
CA GLY A 33 -14.48 10.63 46.69
C GLY A 33 -15.10 9.48 47.48
N LEU A 34 -14.26 8.64 48.07
CA LEU A 34 -14.65 7.72 49.14
C LEU A 34 -14.66 8.50 50.45
N ILE A 35 -15.86 8.58 51.01
CA ILE A 35 -16.20 9.22 52.28
C ILE A 35 -15.43 8.52 53.40
N ILE A 36 -14.70 9.30 54.21
CA ILE A 36 -14.13 8.85 55.48
C ILE A 36 -15.26 8.89 56.51
N GLU A 37 -15.89 7.75 56.77
CA GLU A 37 -16.62 7.52 58.00
C GLU A 37 -15.71 6.78 58.98
N GLY A 38 -15.31 7.50 60.03
CA GLY A 38 -14.62 6.91 61.16
C GLY A 38 -15.59 6.13 62.03
N THR A 39 -15.44 4.82 62.11
CA THR A 39 -15.72 4.05 63.33
C THR A 39 -14.75 2.86 63.39
N GLY A 40 -14.13 2.70 64.56
CA GLY A 40 -13.02 1.78 64.76
C GLY A 40 -13.39 0.33 64.52
N THR A 41 -12.73 -0.30 63.55
CA THR A 41 -12.40 -1.71 63.53
C THR A 41 -11.07 -1.85 62.79
N LYS A 42 -10.12 -2.62 63.33
CA LYS A 42 -8.85 -2.93 62.65
C LYS A 42 -9.17 -3.70 61.36
N THR A 43 -9.27 -3.02 60.23
CA THR A 43 -9.31 -3.66 58.92
C THR A 43 -7.94 -4.29 58.67
N GLN A 44 -7.89 -5.62 58.63
CA GLN A 44 -6.70 -6.34 58.17
C GLN A 44 -6.37 -5.86 56.76
N LEU A 45 -5.22 -5.23 56.58
CA LEU A 45 -4.70 -4.84 55.27
C LEU A 45 -4.47 -6.13 54.45
N ASN A 46 -5.31 -6.40 53.45
CA ASN A 46 -5.11 -7.55 52.57
C ASN A 46 -4.09 -7.19 51.50
N CYS A 47 -2.87 -7.68 51.64
CA CYS A 47 -1.76 -7.23 50.80
C CYS A 47 -1.73 -7.81 49.39
N ASN A 48 -2.63 -8.73 49.08
CA ASN A 48 -2.85 -9.19 47.71
C ASN A 48 -3.46 -8.10 46.81
N ASP A 49 -4.08 -7.06 47.37
CA ASP A 49 -4.69 -5.96 46.60
C ASP A 49 -3.70 -4.82 46.27
N LEU A 50 -2.46 -4.89 46.76
CA LEU A 50 -1.48 -3.81 46.69
C LEU A 50 -0.53 -3.89 45.47
N PHE A 51 -0.39 -5.08 44.89
CA PHE A 51 0.49 -5.32 43.75
C PHE A 51 -0.08 -6.38 42.83
N THR A 52 0.14 -6.21 41.53
CA THR A 52 -0.23 -7.21 40.52
C THR A 52 1.02 -7.57 39.70
N LEU A 53 1.25 -8.87 39.55
CA LEU A 53 2.28 -9.35 38.64
C LEU A 53 1.75 -9.21 37.20
N THR A 54 2.45 -8.44 36.38
CA THR A 54 2.13 -8.32 34.96
C THR A 54 3.25 -8.86 34.11
N GLY A 55 2.90 -9.61 33.09
CA GLY A 55 3.83 -10.15 32.13
C GLY A 55 3.10 -10.90 31.02
N PRO A 56 3.84 -11.35 30.00
CA PRO A 56 3.25 -12.07 28.89
C PRO A 56 2.66 -13.40 29.35
N THR A 57 1.42 -13.71 28.94
CA THR A 57 0.74 -14.97 29.23
C THR A 57 1.22 -16.13 28.35
N ALA A 58 2.02 -15.82 27.33
CA ALA A 58 2.58 -16.75 26.36
C ALA A 58 3.99 -16.30 25.92
N GLY A 59 4.90 -17.25 25.72
CA GLY A 59 6.28 -16.99 25.33
C GLY A 59 6.88 -18.09 24.45
N LEU A 60 8.08 -17.83 23.92
CA LEU A 60 8.82 -18.78 23.08
C LEU A 60 10.02 -19.34 23.82
N LEU A 61 10.30 -20.61 23.57
CA LEU A 61 11.48 -21.30 24.09
C LEU A 61 12.76 -20.52 23.68
N GLY A 62 13.62 -20.21 24.64
CA GLY A 62 14.89 -19.52 24.38
C GLY A 62 14.77 -17.99 24.19
N TYR A 63 13.58 -17.41 24.29
CA TYR A 63 13.38 -15.94 24.27
C TYR A 63 13.22 -15.39 25.69
N THR A 64 13.80 -14.20 25.93
CA THR A 64 13.69 -13.51 27.23
C THR A 64 12.33 -12.86 27.36
N THR A 65 11.62 -13.22 28.43
CA THR A 65 10.33 -12.62 28.81
C THR A 65 10.54 -11.73 30.03
N ASN A 66 9.86 -10.57 30.02
CA ASN A 66 9.95 -9.59 31.10
C ASN A 66 8.65 -9.61 31.90
N TYR A 67 8.77 -9.75 33.22
CA TYR A 67 7.67 -9.60 34.16
C TYR A 67 7.95 -8.39 35.04
N GLU A 68 6.92 -7.60 35.27
CA GLU A 68 6.98 -6.39 36.09
C GLU A 68 5.86 -6.40 37.12
N LEU A 69 6.19 -5.96 38.33
CA LEU A 69 5.23 -5.75 39.40
C LEU A 69 4.61 -4.36 39.27
N LEU A 70 3.34 -4.29 38.86
CA LEU A 70 2.58 -3.05 38.87
C LEU A 70 2.05 -2.77 40.29
N ARG A 71 2.26 -1.54 40.74
CA ARG A 71 1.94 -1.07 42.10
C ARG A 71 0.63 -0.29 42.09
N ALA A 72 -0.26 -0.55 43.06
CA ALA A 72 -1.55 0.13 43.18
C ALA A 72 -1.46 1.49 43.92
N THR A 73 -0.42 1.72 44.73
CA THR A 73 -0.20 2.95 45.51
C THR A 73 1.30 3.32 45.55
N GLU A 74 1.61 4.62 45.57
CA GLU A 74 3.00 5.14 45.49
C GLU A 74 3.81 4.98 46.79
N ASP A 75 3.17 4.75 47.93
CA ASP A 75 3.84 4.68 49.24
C ASP A 75 4.25 3.25 49.61
N PHE A 76 5.46 2.88 49.20
CA PHE A 76 6.14 1.67 49.69
C PHE A 76 7.64 1.93 49.94
N SER A 77 7.94 2.73 50.97
CA SER A 77 9.32 2.98 51.43
C SER A 77 9.92 1.85 52.28
N GLN A 78 9.19 0.74 52.51
CA GLN A 78 9.60 -0.36 53.40
C GLN A 78 9.42 -1.77 52.80
N ILE A 79 9.66 -1.95 51.50
CA ILE A 79 9.73 -3.30 50.91
C ILE A 79 11.07 -3.93 51.27
N SER A 80 11.02 -5.04 52.00
CA SER A 80 12.22 -5.71 52.52
C SER A 80 12.80 -6.73 51.54
N LYS A 81 11.95 -7.54 50.87
CA LYS A 81 12.36 -8.56 49.89
C LYS A 81 11.25 -8.85 48.86
N THR A 82 11.62 -8.91 47.58
CA THR A 82 10.82 -9.49 46.48
C THR A 82 11.45 -10.83 46.10
N ASN A 83 10.70 -11.93 46.25
CA ASN A 83 11.15 -13.24 45.79
C ASN A 83 10.27 -13.68 44.62
N PHE A 84 10.84 -13.70 43.42
CA PHE A 84 10.21 -14.34 42.27
C PHE A 84 10.49 -15.84 42.32
N LYS A 85 9.46 -16.64 42.07
CA LYS A 85 9.53 -18.09 41.94
C LYS A 85 8.98 -18.50 40.58
N ILE A 86 9.66 -19.42 39.92
CA ILE A 86 9.18 -20.08 38.70
C ILE A 86 9.04 -21.56 39.03
N ASP A 87 7.83 -22.10 38.90
CA ASP A 87 7.47 -23.47 39.29
C ASP A 87 7.96 -23.83 40.71
N GLY A 88 7.81 -22.88 41.63
CA GLY A 88 8.20 -23.01 43.02
C GLY A 88 9.70 -22.83 43.32
N LYS A 89 10.57 -22.66 42.30
CA LYS A 89 12.01 -22.39 42.49
C LYS A 89 12.29 -20.90 42.51
N THR A 90 12.98 -20.41 43.54
CA THR A 90 13.36 -19.00 43.65
C THR A 90 14.38 -18.64 42.57
N VAL A 91 14.13 -17.55 41.86
CA VAL A 91 15.03 -17.00 40.83
C VAL A 91 15.61 -15.69 41.34
N GLU A 92 16.92 -15.51 41.18
CA GLU A 92 17.57 -14.24 41.54
C GLU A 92 17.07 -13.11 40.64
N ASN A 93 16.59 -12.02 41.24
CA ASN A 93 16.05 -10.87 40.55
C ASN A 93 16.66 -9.58 41.10
N THR A 94 16.81 -8.58 40.22
CA THR A 94 17.26 -7.24 40.60
C THR A 94 16.06 -6.30 40.65
N GLY A 95 15.43 -6.17 41.82
CA GLY A 95 14.36 -5.19 42.05
C GLY A 95 12.94 -5.69 41.75
N PHE A 96 12.14 -4.88 41.05
CA PHE A 96 10.71 -5.11 40.78
C PHE A 96 10.43 -5.74 39.41
N THR A 97 11.48 -6.03 38.64
CA THR A 97 11.40 -6.65 37.32
C THR A 97 12.14 -7.98 37.31
N LEU A 98 11.59 -8.95 36.57
CA LEU A 98 12.19 -10.26 36.32
C LEU A 98 12.37 -10.42 34.81
N GLN A 99 13.61 -10.65 34.38
CA GLN A 99 13.92 -11.10 33.02
C GLN A 99 14.27 -12.58 33.08
N HIS A 100 13.48 -13.43 32.41
CA HIS A 100 13.71 -14.86 32.42
C HIS A 100 13.56 -15.48 31.02
N THR A 101 14.45 -16.41 30.71
CA THR A 101 14.47 -17.18 29.47
C THR A 101 14.12 -18.62 29.78
N PHE A 102 12.97 -19.09 29.28
CA PHE A 102 12.50 -20.45 29.52
C PHE A 102 13.22 -21.45 28.61
N THR A 103 13.64 -22.58 29.21
CA THR A 103 14.37 -23.66 28.53
C THR A 103 13.54 -24.93 28.33
N THR A 104 12.33 -24.97 28.87
CA THR A 104 11.37 -26.07 28.74
C THR A 104 10.04 -25.57 28.17
N THR A 105 9.38 -26.43 27.41
CA THR A 105 8.04 -26.16 26.85
C THR A 105 6.96 -26.57 27.86
N GLY A 106 5.82 -25.90 27.83
CA GLY A 106 4.67 -26.18 28.70
C GLY A 106 4.19 -24.99 29.51
N SER A 107 3.25 -25.23 30.43
CA SER A 107 2.73 -24.21 31.33
C SER A 107 3.67 -24.06 32.52
N HIS A 108 4.19 -22.86 32.70
CA HIS A 108 5.04 -22.46 33.81
C HIS A 108 4.29 -21.48 34.71
N THR A 109 4.39 -21.69 36.02
CA THR A 109 3.79 -20.82 37.03
C THR A 109 4.82 -19.83 37.54
N VAL A 110 4.63 -18.55 37.23
CA VAL A 110 5.45 -17.46 37.77
C VAL A 110 4.72 -16.89 38.97
N SER A 111 5.27 -17.08 40.16
CA SER A 111 4.72 -16.52 41.40
C SER A 111 5.67 -15.50 41.99
N VAL A 112 5.11 -14.40 42.48
CA VAL A 112 5.83 -13.44 43.28
C VAL A 112 5.32 -13.50 44.70
N GLN A 113 6.25 -13.54 45.63
CA GLN A 113 5.99 -13.38 47.05
C GLN A 113 6.61 -12.07 47.53
N LEU A 114 5.75 -11.14 47.96
CA LEU A 114 6.17 -9.86 48.52
C LEU A 114 6.06 -9.91 50.04
N THR A 115 7.16 -9.63 50.74
CA THR A 115 7.18 -9.59 52.21
C THR A 115 7.39 -8.16 52.69
N THR A 116 6.38 -7.61 53.36
CA THR A 116 6.44 -6.30 54.04
C THR A 116 6.37 -6.50 55.56
N PRO A 117 6.75 -5.52 56.40
CA PRO A 117 6.69 -5.65 57.86
C PRO A 117 5.28 -5.88 58.42
N LEU A 118 4.23 -5.60 57.62
CA LEU A 118 2.82 -5.63 58.04
C LEU A 118 2.04 -6.83 57.46
N CYS A 119 2.54 -7.49 56.41
CA CYS A 119 1.84 -8.57 55.70
C CYS A 119 2.72 -9.25 54.63
N THR A 120 2.35 -10.48 54.27
CA THR A 120 2.90 -11.21 53.11
C THR A 120 1.81 -11.40 52.08
N GLY A 121 2.04 -10.94 50.84
CA GLY A 121 1.13 -11.18 49.72
C GLY A 121 1.78 -12.09 48.69
N SER A 122 0.95 -12.77 47.88
CA SER A 122 1.43 -13.52 46.73
C SER A 122 0.53 -13.32 45.53
N SER A 123 1.14 -13.15 44.35
CA SER A 123 0.46 -13.07 43.06
C SER A 123 1.08 -14.09 42.13
N GLU A 124 0.26 -14.83 41.40
CA GLU A 124 0.70 -15.85 40.45
C GLU A 124 0.17 -15.52 39.05
N THR A 125 0.99 -15.75 38.04
CA THR A 125 0.59 -15.73 36.64
C THR A 125 1.06 -17.00 35.96
N GLN A 126 0.20 -17.56 35.11
CA GLN A 126 0.56 -18.71 34.28
C GLN A 126 1.07 -18.23 32.93
N VAL A 127 2.16 -18.84 32.47
CA VAL A 127 2.81 -18.53 31.21
C VAL A 127 2.96 -19.81 30.43
N SER A 128 2.42 -19.84 29.21
CA SER A 128 2.57 -21.00 28.32
C SER A 128 3.76 -20.78 27.38
N ILE A 129 4.75 -21.66 27.44
CA ILE A 129 5.96 -21.60 26.60
C ILE A 129 5.86 -22.60 25.46
N PHE A 130 5.97 -22.08 24.24
CA PHE A 130 5.84 -22.83 23.00
C PHE A 130 7.19 -22.98 22.29
N GLU A 131 7.33 -24.08 21.54
CA GLU A 131 8.52 -24.38 20.75
C GLU A 131 8.51 -23.64 19.41
N LYS A 132 7.32 -23.50 18.80
CA LYS A 132 7.14 -23.00 17.44
C LYS A 132 6.25 -21.78 17.43
N GLN A 133 6.59 -20.77 16.63
CA GLN A 133 5.75 -19.58 16.43
C GLN A 133 5.20 -19.53 15.00
N ILE A 134 3.89 -19.32 14.91
CA ILE A 134 3.19 -18.96 13.68
C ILE A 134 2.89 -17.47 13.74
N LEU A 135 3.37 -16.73 12.74
CA LEU A 135 3.00 -15.34 12.57
C LEU A 135 1.87 -15.23 11.54
N TYR A 136 0.71 -14.75 11.97
CA TYR A 136 -0.41 -14.42 11.08
C TYR A 136 -0.43 -12.93 10.78
N ILE A 137 -0.45 -12.61 9.50
CA ILE A 137 -0.52 -11.26 8.97
C ILE A 137 -1.77 -11.16 8.09
N GLY A 138 -2.76 -10.40 8.54
CA GLY A 138 -4.01 -10.26 7.80
C GLY A 138 -5.00 -9.34 8.48
N ASN A 139 -5.98 -8.88 7.70
CA ASN A 139 -7.07 -8.04 8.19
C ASN A 139 -8.30 -8.85 8.62
N ASP A 140 -8.43 -10.08 8.13
CA ASP A 140 -9.50 -10.98 8.48
C ASP A 140 -9.17 -11.69 9.80
N THR A 141 -10.05 -11.54 10.79
CA THR A 141 -10.00 -12.21 12.09
C THR A 141 -11.15 -13.19 12.28
N ASP A 142 -12.03 -13.37 11.30
CA ASP A 142 -13.27 -14.13 11.47
C ASP A 142 -13.00 -15.60 11.79
N PHE A 143 -11.86 -16.13 11.32
CA PHE A 143 -11.40 -17.47 11.67
C PHE A 143 -11.04 -17.63 13.16
N LEU A 144 -10.72 -16.56 13.88
CA LEU A 144 -10.37 -16.60 15.31
C LEU A 144 -11.59 -16.88 16.19
N ASN A 145 -12.80 -16.61 15.69
CA ASN A 145 -14.05 -16.89 16.41
C ASN A 145 -14.33 -18.40 16.56
N PHE A 146 -13.60 -19.26 15.86
CA PHE A 146 -13.80 -20.71 15.88
C PHE A 146 -12.88 -21.45 16.86
N GLY A 147 -12.14 -20.76 17.74
CA GLY A 147 -11.32 -21.40 18.77
C GLY A 147 -10.01 -22.04 18.27
N PHE A 148 -9.59 -21.76 17.03
CA PHE A 148 -8.35 -22.29 16.45
C PHE A 148 -7.08 -21.94 17.24
N GLU A 149 -7.07 -20.83 17.98
CA GLU A 149 -5.94 -20.47 18.83
C GLU A 149 -5.71 -21.52 19.92
N GLU A 150 -6.77 -22.06 20.52
CA GLU A 150 -6.65 -23.11 21.53
C GLU A 150 -6.17 -24.43 20.92
N GLU A 151 -6.62 -24.76 19.70
CA GLU A 151 -6.19 -25.98 19.01
C GLU A 151 -4.73 -25.91 18.55
N LEU A 152 -4.28 -24.75 18.07
CA LEU A 152 -2.86 -24.51 17.72
C LEU A 152 -1.97 -24.52 18.97
N ASN A 153 -2.46 -23.95 20.08
CA ASN A 153 -1.76 -24.00 21.37
C ASN A 153 -1.61 -25.46 21.86
N LYS A 154 -2.67 -26.29 21.74
CA LYS A 154 -2.60 -27.73 22.05
C LYS A 154 -1.61 -28.47 21.16
N ALA A 155 -1.47 -28.04 19.90
CA ALA A 155 -0.50 -28.58 18.96
C ALA A 155 0.94 -28.02 19.14
N GLY A 156 1.17 -27.16 20.14
CA GLY A 156 2.50 -26.64 20.48
C GLY A 156 2.92 -25.38 19.72
N TYR A 157 2.00 -24.72 19.01
CA TYR A 157 2.27 -23.51 18.23
C TYR A 157 1.78 -22.25 18.95
N LEU A 158 2.63 -21.24 19.06
CA LEU A 158 2.24 -19.89 19.46
C LEU A 158 1.77 -19.09 18.25
N LEU A 159 0.49 -18.72 18.23
CA LEU A 159 -0.05 -17.82 17.22
C LEU A 159 0.18 -16.35 17.61
N THR A 160 1.08 -15.67 16.91
CA THR A 160 1.25 -14.21 17.03
C THR A 160 0.50 -13.52 15.90
N LYS A 161 -0.37 -12.58 16.25
CA LYS A 161 -1.26 -11.90 15.31
C LYS A 161 -0.76 -10.49 15.07
N ASN A 162 -0.56 -10.13 13.81
CA ASN A 162 -0.37 -8.75 13.40
C ASN A 162 -1.58 -8.31 12.57
N LEU A 163 -2.47 -7.55 13.22
CA LEU A 163 -3.70 -7.03 12.64
C LEU A 163 -3.47 -5.63 12.10
N THR A 164 -3.25 -5.52 10.79
CA THR A 164 -2.88 -4.25 10.17
C THR A 164 -4.05 -3.28 10.04
N LYS A 165 -4.21 -2.34 10.98
CA LYS A 165 -5.20 -1.25 10.84
C LYS A 165 -4.87 -0.23 9.73
N LYS A 166 -3.64 -0.21 9.20
CA LYS A 166 -3.22 0.69 8.11
C LYS A 166 -2.02 0.10 7.35
N SER A 167 -2.08 0.13 6.01
CA SER A 167 -1.22 -0.65 5.10
C SER A 167 0.29 -0.35 5.08
N ASP A 168 0.79 0.63 5.83
CA ASP A 168 2.16 1.14 5.61
C ASP A 168 3.08 1.18 6.85
N SER A 169 2.56 0.98 8.07
CA SER A 169 3.36 1.03 9.29
C SER A 169 3.33 -0.31 10.03
N ILE A 170 4.46 -1.01 9.99
CA ILE A 170 4.75 -2.17 10.82
C ILE A 170 5.54 -1.62 12.03
N GLU A 171 5.07 -1.89 13.24
CA GLU A 171 5.68 -1.38 14.47
C GLU A 171 6.94 -2.19 14.81
N ALA A 172 7.86 -1.65 15.63
CA ALA A 172 9.11 -2.33 15.97
C ALA A 172 8.91 -3.71 16.63
N GLN A 173 7.75 -3.93 17.24
CA GLN A 173 7.33 -5.19 17.85
C GLN A 173 7.04 -6.30 16.82
N ASP A 174 6.72 -5.93 15.58
CA ASP A 174 6.48 -6.88 14.49
C ASP A 174 7.78 -7.40 13.86
N LEU A 175 8.86 -6.62 13.95
CA LEU A 175 10.18 -6.97 13.42
C LEU A 175 10.81 -8.13 14.21
N SER A 176 10.64 -8.14 15.53
CA SER A 176 11.11 -9.25 16.37
C SER A 176 10.31 -10.53 16.11
N ALA A 177 8.98 -10.42 15.96
CA ALA A 177 8.10 -11.54 15.63
C ALA A 177 8.37 -12.13 14.23
N LEU A 178 8.69 -11.29 13.22
CA LEU A 178 9.12 -11.77 11.89
C LEU A 178 10.45 -12.55 11.95
N GLY A 179 11.34 -12.16 12.87
CA GLY A 179 12.63 -12.82 13.09
C GLY A 179 12.47 -14.21 13.73
N SER A 180 11.60 -14.34 14.72
CA SER A 180 11.39 -15.56 15.52
C SER A 180 10.39 -16.57 14.93
N ALA A 181 9.52 -16.16 14.00
CA ALA A 181 8.53 -17.06 13.42
C ALA A 181 9.14 -18.17 12.54
N GLU A 182 8.70 -19.43 12.75
CA GLU A 182 9.05 -20.56 11.88
C GLU A 182 8.14 -20.61 10.63
N THR A 183 6.85 -20.33 10.85
CA THR A 183 5.84 -20.27 9.79
C THR A 183 5.20 -18.88 9.73
N ILE A 184 5.13 -18.30 8.53
CA ILE A 184 4.52 -16.99 8.28
C ILE A 184 3.31 -17.19 7.39
N ILE A 185 2.12 -16.82 7.87
CA ILE A 185 0.87 -16.87 7.12
C ILE A 185 0.52 -15.44 6.71
N ILE A 186 0.42 -15.19 5.40
CA ILE A 186 0.06 -13.89 4.82
C ILE A 186 -1.31 -14.02 4.17
N HIS A 187 -2.33 -13.47 4.83
CA HIS A 187 -3.70 -13.38 4.34
C HIS A 187 -4.02 -11.93 3.96
N GLU A 188 -3.41 -11.46 2.87
CA GLU A 188 -3.59 -10.09 2.39
C GLU A 188 -3.45 -10.02 0.87
N LYS A 189 -4.17 -9.08 0.27
CA LYS A 189 -4.09 -8.79 -1.17
C LYS A 189 -2.72 -8.26 -1.55
N ASN A 190 -2.03 -7.58 -0.63
CA ASN A 190 -0.73 -6.95 -0.88
C ASN A 190 0.44 -7.72 -0.25
N PHE A 191 0.51 -9.03 -0.46
CA PHE A 191 1.57 -9.92 0.05
C PHE A 191 3.00 -9.45 -0.32
N ARG A 192 3.14 -8.70 -1.41
CA ARG A 192 4.42 -8.16 -1.89
C ARG A 192 5.13 -7.25 -0.88
N SER A 193 4.39 -6.35 -0.23
CA SER A 193 4.96 -5.45 0.80
C SER A 193 5.55 -6.25 1.97
N TYR A 194 4.89 -7.33 2.38
CA TYR A 194 5.37 -8.22 3.43
C TYR A 194 6.61 -9.01 3.00
N LEU A 195 6.64 -9.48 1.75
CA LEU A 195 7.82 -10.14 1.20
C LEU A 195 9.03 -9.20 1.13
N GLU A 196 8.86 -7.96 0.68
CA GLU A 196 9.96 -6.98 0.65
C GLU A 196 10.55 -6.72 2.03
N LYS A 197 9.69 -6.59 3.05
CA LYS A 197 10.11 -6.41 4.44
C LYS A 197 10.77 -7.66 5.02
N TYR A 198 10.22 -8.84 4.73
CA TYR A 198 10.83 -10.11 5.12
C TYR A 198 12.24 -10.26 4.54
N ILE A 199 12.41 -9.95 3.26
CA ILE A 199 13.73 -9.97 2.59
C ILE A 199 14.68 -8.95 3.21
N ALA A 200 14.19 -7.75 3.56
CA ALA A 200 14.99 -6.76 4.27
C ALA A 200 15.48 -7.32 5.62
N ILE A 201 14.60 -7.92 6.41
CA ILE A 201 14.96 -8.54 7.71
C ILE A 201 15.93 -9.70 7.51
N LYS A 202 15.72 -10.56 6.52
CA LYS A 202 16.63 -11.67 6.18
C LYS A 202 18.03 -11.18 5.85
N LYS A 203 18.17 -10.06 5.13
CA LYS A 203 19.47 -9.42 4.84
C LYS A 203 20.17 -8.89 6.09
N LEU A 204 19.40 -8.48 7.11
CA LEU A 204 19.92 -8.02 8.39
C LEU A 204 20.17 -9.16 9.40
N SER A 205 19.60 -10.35 9.18
CA SER A 205 19.76 -11.50 10.06
C SER A 205 21.02 -12.30 9.71
N PRO A 206 21.91 -12.59 10.68
CA PRO A 206 23.14 -13.34 10.45
C PRO A 206 22.94 -14.86 10.30
N THR A 207 21.73 -15.38 10.51
CA THR A 207 21.44 -16.82 10.49
C THR A 207 20.58 -17.20 9.27
N PRO A 208 20.94 -18.26 8.52
CA PRO A 208 20.12 -18.77 7.43
C PRO A 208 18.92 -19.52 8.01
N LEU A 209 17.85 -18.81 8.36
CA LEU A 209 16.58 -19.46 8.69
C LEU A 209 15.88 -19.87 7.39
N SER A 210 15.74 -21.17 7.16
CA SER A 210 14.72 -21.69 6.25
C SER A 210 13.35 -21.56 6.92
N LYS A 211 12.44 -20.82 6.31
CA LYS A 211 11.08 -20.62 6.84
C LYS A 211 10.01 -21.14 5.89
N LYS A 212 8.85 -21.49 6.46
CA LYS A 212 7.64 -21.85 5.70
C LYS A 212 6.77 -20.60 5.55
N ILE A 213 6.59 -20.12 4.33
CA ILE A 213 5.75 -18.96 4.02
C ILE A 213 4.49 -19.46 3.33
N VAL A 214 3.33 -19.20 3.94
CA VAL A 214 2.03 -19.56 3.39
C VAL A 214 1.33 -18.28 2.95
N ILE A 215 1.07 -18.17 1.64
CA ILE A 215 0.39 -17.02 1.05
C ILE A 215 -1.05 -17.44 0.73
N ILE A 216 -2.01 -16.73 1.28
CA ILE A 216 -3.43 -16.98 1.04
C ILE A 216 -3.95 -15.86 0.14
N THR A 217 -4.30 -16.21 -1.09
CA THR A 217 -4.74 -15.22 -2.09
C THR A 217 -5.62 -15.84 -3.16
N ASP A 218 -6.56 -15.04 -3.66
CA ASP A 218 -7.41 -15.35 -4.81
C ASP A 218 -6.72 -15.04 -6.17
N ALA A 219 -5.48 -14.55 -6.13
CA ALA A 219 -4.73 -14.19 -7.34
C ALA A 219 -4.41 -15.40 -8.24
N ASN A 220 -4.29 -15.12 -9.55
CA ASN A 220 -3.96 -16.14 -10.54
C ASN A 220 -2.56 -16.75 -10.28
N LYS A 221 -2.42 -18.08 -10.40
CA LYS A 221 -1.14 -18.81 -10.24
C LYS A 221 0.02 -18.14 -11.00
N ASN A 222 -0.20 -17.71 -12.25
CA ASN A 222 0.83 -17.09 -13.08
C ASN A 222 1.28 -15.73 -12.55
N LEU A 223 0.34 -14.93 -12.02
CA LEU A 223 0.64 -13.63 -11.42
C LEU A 223 1.48 -13.83 -10.15
N ILE A 224 1.10 -14.79 -9.32
CA ILE A 224 1.82 -15.08 -8.07
C ILE A 224 3.23 -15.58 -8.40
N LYS A 225 3.36 -16.55 -9.31
CA LYS A 225 4.66 -17.04 -9.78
C LYS A 225 5.58 -15.91 -10.23
N ARG A 226 5.06 -14.98 -11.03
CA ARG A 226 5.82 -13.81 -11.52
C ARG A 226 6.18 -12.83 -10.42
N SER A 227 5.25 -12.55 -9.51
CA SER A 227 5.53 -11.68 -8.37
C SER A 227 6.60 -12.26 -7.44
N LEU A 228 6.61 -13.58 -7.24
CA LEU A 228 7.62 -14.29 -6.46
C LEU A 228 8.94 -14.42 -7.20
N SER A 229 8.92 -14.51 -8.54
CA SER A 229 10.14 -14.62 -9.35
C SER A 229 11.09 -13.44 -9.18
N GLN A 230 10.55 -12.23 -8.96
CA GLN A 230 11.35 -11.03 -8.65
C GLN A 230 12.18 -11.21 -7.37
N TYR A 231 11.72 -12.04 -6.45
CA TYR A 231 12.36 -12.28 -5.15
C TYR A 231 13.02 -13.66 -5.04
N ALA A 232 13.00 -14.47 -6.10
CA ALA A 232 13.42 -15.87 -6.05
C ALA A 232 14.90 -16.07 -5.62
N GLN A 233 15.77 -15.11 -5.91
CA GLN A 233 17.17 -15.13 -5.43
C GLN A 233 17.29 -14.86 -3.92
N ALA A 234 16.39 -14.07 -3.34
CA ALA A 234 16.41 -13.76 -1.91
C ALA A 234 15.73 -14.86 -1.06
N LEU A 235 14.79 -15.60 -1.64
CA LEU A 235 14.01 -16.66 -0.97
C LEU A 235 14.56 -18.08 -1.21
N GLU A 236 15.82 -18.26 -1.60
CA GLU A 236 16.39 -19.57 -2.00
C GLU A 236 16.22 -20.73 -0.99
N SER A 237 16.09 -20.43 0.30
CA SER A 237 15.93 -21.40 1.39
C SER A 237 14.48 -21.60 1.87
N ASP A 238 13.53 -20.81 1.34
CA ASP A 238 12.21 -20.67 1.95
C ASP A 238 11.15 -21.42 1.13
N GLN A 239 10.35 -22.25 1.82
CA GLN A 239 9.26 -22.98 1.21
C GLN A 239 8.04 -22.06 1.14
N ILE A 240 7.60 -21.73 -0.08
CA ILE A 240 6.44 -20.85 -0.29
C ILE A 240 5.27 -21.70 -0.79
N SER A 241 4.23 -21.81 0.03
CA SER A 241 2.99 -22.49 -0.30
C SER A 241 1.89 -21.46 -0.56
N ILE A 242 1.18 -21.60 -1.67
CA ILE A 242 0.08 -20.72 -2.05
C ILE A 242 -1.23 -21.48 -1.88
N ILE A 243 -2.19 -20.87 -1.19
CA ILE A 243 -3.48 -21.47 -0.84
C ILE A 243 -4.60 -20.52 -1.26
N ASN A 244 -5.65 -21.07 -1.87
CA ASN A 244 -6.85 -20.31 -2.17
C ASN A 244 -7.62 -20.02 -0.87
N PRO A 245 -8.13 -18.78 -0.64
CA PRO A 245 -8.92 -18.43 0.53
C PRO A 245 -10.06 -19.39 0.86
N LEU A 246 -10.67 -20.02 -0.16
CA LEU A 246 -11.74 -21.01 0.00
C LEU A 246 -11.32 -22.25 0.83
N HIS A 247 -10.04 -22.61 0.79
CA HIS A 247 -9.49 -23.75 1.52
C HIS A 247 -8.75 -23.35 2.80
N PHE A 248 -8.86 -22.10 3.22
CA PHE A 248 -8.15 -21.60 4.39
C PHE A 248 -8.49 -22.37 5.68
N LEU A 249 -9.77 -22.66 5.91
CA LEU A 249 -10.19 -23.44 7.09
C LEU A 249 -9.67 -24.89 7.05
N ASN A 250 -9.64 -25.51 5.86
CA ASN A 250 -9.07 -26.84 5.68
C ASN A 250 -7.57 -26.84 6.00
N PHE A 251 -6.87 -25.81 5.54
CA PHE A 251 -5.46 -25.61 5.85
C PHE A 251 -5.22 -25.44 7.36
N LEU A 252 -6.01 -24.60 8.05
CA LEU A 252 -5.89 -24.42 9.50
C LEU A 252 -6.15 -25.71 10.27
N SER A 253 -7.14 -26.50 9.83
CA SER A 253 -7.42 -27.81 10.44
C SER A 253 -6.26 -28.78 10.26
N ASP A 254 -5.71 -28.91 9.05
CA ASP A 254 -4.57 -29.80 8.82
C ASP A 254 -3.30 -29.33 9.54
N LEU A 255 -3.12 -28.00 9.70
CA LEU A 255 -2.03 -27.42 10.48
C LEU A 255 -2.17 -27.74 11.98
N SER A 256 -3.38 -27.62 12.54
CA SER A 256 -3.66 -28.00 13.93
C SER A 256 -3.43 -29.51 14.18
N LEU A 257 -3.76 -30.35 13.19
CA LEU A 257 -3.53 -31.79 13.24
C LEU A 257 -2.07 -32.19 12.93
N GLN A 258 -1.15 -31.23 12.78
CA GLN A 258 0.26 -31.46 12.44
C GLN A 258 0.46 -32.30 11.17
N LYS A 259 -0.47 -32.25 10.22
CA LYS A 259 -0.34 -32.94 8.93
C LYS A 259 0.51 -32.11 7.96
N ASP A 260 1.18 -32.80 7.03
CA ASP A 260 1.84 -32.15 5.91
C ASP A 260 0.80 -31.57 4.93
N TYR A 261 0.54 -30.27 5.07
CA TYR A 261 -0.37 -29.53 4.20
C TYR A 261 0.15 -29.37 2.77
N THR A 262 1.46 -29.50 2.55
CA THR A 262 2.11 -29.33 1.23
C THR A 262 1.75 -30.43 0.21
N GLN A 263 1.30 -31.60 0.68
CA GLN A 263 0.89 -32.70 -0.18
C GLN A 263 -0.63 -32.69 -0.47
N GLN A 264 -1.35 -31.73 0.09
CA GLN A 264 -2.80 -31.64 -0.11
C GLN A 264 -3.12 -30.95 -1.44
N GLY A 265 -4.13 -31.45 -2.14
CA GLY A 265 -4.54 -30.98 -3.48
C GLY A 265 -5.02 -29.52 -3.54
N TYR A 266 -5.10 -28.82 -2.41
CA TYR A 266 -5.45 -27.40 -2.32
C TYR A 266 -4.24 -26.46 -2.15
N THR A 267 -3.02 -27.00 -2.04
CA THR A 267 -1.79 -26.20 -1.95
C THR A 267 -1.02 -26.21 -3.25
N THR A 268 -0.46 -25.07 -3.61
CA THR A 268 0.46 -24.95 -4.76
C THR A 268 1.80 -24.47 -4.24
N GLU A 269 2.81 -25.33 -4.30
CA GLU A 269 4.17 -24.94 -3.96
C GLU A 269 4.78 -24.10 -5.08
N PHE A 270 5.41 -22.99 -4.70
CA PHE A 270 6.23 -22.23 -5.62
C PHE A 270 7.58 -22.94 -5.76
N ASN A 271 7.77 -23.65 -6.87
CA ASN A 271 9.07 -24.20 -7.22
C ASN A 271 9.83 -23.24 -8.16
N LYS A 272 11.01 -22.79 -7.73
CA LYS A 272 11.92 -21.93 -8.50
C LYS A 272 12.26 -22.51 -9.88
N THR A 273 12.21 -23.83 -10.00
CA THR A 273 12.62 -24.60 -11.19
C THR A 273 11.45 -25.10 -12.04
N GLU A 274 10.21 -24.68 -11.74
CA GLU A 274 9.09 -24.93 -12.65
C GLU A 274 9.34 -24.05 -13.89
N ASP A 275 10.16 -24.57 -14.80
CA ASP A 275 10.45 -24.04 -16.12
C ASP A 275 9.09 -23.70 -16.73
N SER A 276 8.96 -22.49 -17.25
CA SER A 276 7.74 -22.06 -17.90
C SER A 276 7.38 -23.10 -18.96
N ASP A 277 6.36 -23.94 -18.69
CA ASP A 277 5.94 -25.07 -19.54
C ASP A 277 5.66 -24.65 -20.99
N SER A 278 5.56 -23.35 -21.23
CA SER A 278 5.27 -22.79 -22.52
C SER A 278 6.52 -22.21 -23.19
N LYS A 279 7.39 -23.10 -23.69
CA LYS A 279 8.38 -22.73 -24.73
C LYS A 279 7.73 -22.09 -25.97
N TRP A 280 6.43 -22.31 -26.16
CA TRP A 280 5.63 -21.73 -27.25
C TRP A 280 5.14 -20.30 -26.96
N MET A 281 5.14 -19.84 -25.71
CA MET A 281 4.77 -18.48 -25.34
C MET A 281 6.01 -17.59 -25.23
N PHE A 282 6.47 -17.12 -26.40
CA PHE A 282 7.65 -16.26 -26.53
C PHE A 282 7.62 -15.06 -25.56
N VAL A 283 6.51 -14.32 -25.47
CA VAL A 283 6.44 -13.12 -24.64
C VAL A 283 6.54 -13.44 -23.14
N SER A 284 5.86 -14.49 -22.67
CA SER A 284 5.95 -14.93 -21.27
C SER A 284 7.37 -15.31 -20.89
N PHE A 285 8.10 -16.00 -21.77
CA PHE A 285 9.50 -16.36 -21.52
C PHE A 285 10.38 -15.12 -21.26
N PHE A 286 10.24 -14.05 -22.05
CA PHE A 286 10.99 -12.81 -21.83
C PHE A 286 10.58 -12.11 -20.54
N VAL A 287 9.28 -12.04 -20.25
CA VAL A 287 8.77 -11.45 -19.01
C VAL A 287 9.33 -12.19 -17.78
N ASP A 288 9.29 -13.52 -17.80
CA ASP A 288 9.77 -14.34 -16.68
C ASP A 288 11.28 -14.17 -16.49
N LYS A 289 12.07 -14.11 -17.58
CA LYS A 289 13.52 -13.84 -17.52
C LYS A 289 13.85 -12.44 -17.01
N LEU A 290 13.09 -11.41 -17.41
CA LEU A 290 13.29 -10.04 -16.94
C LEU A 290 13.00 -9.92 -15.44
N LEU A 291 11.91 -10.53 -14.97
CA LEU A 291 11.56 -10.53 -13.55
C LEU A 291 12.57 -11.29 -12.71
N ALA A 292 13.05 -12.45 -13.19
CA ALA A 292 14.13 -13.18 -12.54
C ALA A 292 15.46 -12.39 -12.48
N GLY A 293 15.67 -11.45 -13.40
CA GLY A 293 16.78 -10.49 -13.38
C GLY A 293 16.61 -9.33 -12.38
N GLY A 294 15.53 -9.31 -11.61
CA GLY A 294 15.26 -8.26 -10.61
C GLY A 294 14.53 -7.04 -11.16
N PHE A 295 13.95 -7.11 -12.36
CA PHE A 295 13.17 -5.99 -12.89
C PHE A 295 11.90 -5.73 -12.05
N PRO A 296 11.58 -4.48 -11.68
CA PRO A 296 10.42 -4.19 -10.83
C PRO A 296 9.09 -4.57 -11.51
N LEU A 297 8.29 -5.42 -10.86
CA LEU A 297 7.00 -5.89 -11.38
C LEU A 297 6.02 -4.73 -11.67
N GLU A 298 6.00 -3.71 -10.81
CA GLU A 298 5.18 -2.50 -10.99
C GLU A 298 5.52 -1.75 -12.26
N MET A 299 6.81 -1.53 -12.51
CA MET A 299 7.27 -0.83 -13.71
C MET A 299 6.89 -1.63 -14.96
N LEU A 300 6.99 -2.97 -14.88
CA LEU A 300 6.59 -3.85 -15.98
C LEU A 300 5.08 -3.75 -16.23
N GLY A 301 4.27 -3.84 -15.18
CA GLY A 301 2.81 -3.71 -15.27
C GLY A 301 2.37 -2.39 -15.90
N VAL A 302 3.02 -1.27 -15.55
CA VAL A 302 2.75 0.04 -16.16
C VAL A 302 3.15 0.06 -17.63
N LEU A 303 4.32 -0.49 -17.97
CA LEU A 303 4.81 -0.55 -19.35
C LEU A 303 3.88 -1.38 -20.24
N LEU A 304 3.42 -2.54 -19.76
CA LEU A 304 2.44 -3.37 -20.46
C LEU A 304 1.11 -2.64 -20.60
N SER A 305 0.63 -1.99 -19.53
CA SER A 305 -0.62 -1.23 -19.55
C SER A 305 -0.58 -0.05 -20.55
N LEU A 306 0.60 0.53 -20.79
CA LEU A 306 0.80 1.61 -21.76
C LEU A 306 0.40 1.20 -23.18
N THR A 307 0.55 -0.08 -23.53
CA THR A 307 0.13 -0.60 -24.84
C THR A 307 -1.39 -0.58 -25.03
N VAL A 308 -2.14 -0.88 -23.96
CA VAL A 308 -3.62 -0.80 -23.94
C VAL A 308 -4.06 0.65 -24.04
N VAL A 309 -3.40 1.55 -23.30
CA VAL A 309 -3.70 2.98 -23.35
C VAL A 309 -3.46 3.53 -24.75
N ALA A 310 -2.33 3.19 -25.39
CA ALA A 310 -2.02 3.61 -26.75
C ALA A 310 -3.09 3.13 -27.75
N LEU A 311 -3.56 1.88 -27.61
CA LEU A 311 -4.63 1.34 -28.43
C LEU A 311 -5.93 2.13 -28.28
N ILE A 312 -6.31 2.44 -27.03
CA ILE A 312 -7.54 3.19 -26.76
C ILE A 312 -7.45 4.62 -27.29
N ILE A 313 -6.31 5.29 -27.13
CA ILE A 313 -6.11 6.63 -27.72
C ILE A 313 -6.21 6.55 -29.25
N SER A 314 -5.61 5.54 -29.89
CA SER A 314 -5.71 5.36 -31.35
C SER A 314 -7.15 5.09 -31.79
N PHE A 315 -7.87 4.25 -31.04
CA PHE A 315 -9.27 3.94 -31.29
C PHE A 315 -10.15 5.20 -31.20
N LEU A 316 -9.96 6.01 -30.15
CA LEU A 316 -10.69 7.27 -30.00
C LEU A 316 -10.37 8.26 -31.12
N ARG A 317 -9.11 8.31 -31.57
CA ARG A 317 -8.73 9.20 -32.66
C ARG A 317 -9.32 8.75 -33.99
N GLN A 318 -9.26 7.46 -34.30
CA GLN A 318 -9.57 6.96 -35.63
C GLN A 318 -11.04 6.58 -35.83
N ILE A 319 -11.70 6.06 -34.79
CA ILE A 319 -13.10 5.64 -34.87
C ILE A 319 -14.03 6.74 -34.35
N VAL A 320 -13.73 7.33 -33.19
CA VAL A 320 -14.58 8.40 -32.63
C VAL A 320 -14.33 9.73 -33.35
N GLY A 321 -13.08 10.03 -33.68
CA GLY A 321 -12.68 11.30 -34.31
C GLY A 321 -12.25 12.38 -33.30
N LEU A 322 -11.89 11.99 -32.07
CA LEU A 322 -11.37 12.93 -31.08
C LEU A 322 -9.95 13.35 -31.50
N SER A 323 -9.81 14.60 -31.94
CA SER A 323 -8.56 15.17 -32.41
C SER A 323 -7.67 15.66 -31.26
N ALA A 324 -7.34 14.78 -30.32
CA ALA A 324 -6.22 15.04 -29.41
C ALA A 324 -4.93 15.18 -30.24
N TYR A 325 -4.01 16.07 -29.83
CA TYR A 325 -2.79 16.51 -30.54
C TYR A 325 -1.75 15.40 -30.88
N GLY A 326 -2.18 14.21 -31.29
CA GLY A 326 -1.40 12.99 -31.38
C GLY A 326 -1.61 12.09 -30.16
N VAL A 327 -1.02 10.89 -30.22
CA VAL A 327 -1.14 9.87 -29.16
C VAL A 327 -0.27 10.22 -27.95
N TYR A 328 0.89 10.83 -28.19
CA TYR A 328 1.92 11.03 -27.16
C TYR A 328 1.51 12.00 -26.05
N TRP A 329 0.92 13.16 -26.32
CA TRP A 329 0.60 14.15 -25.26
C TRP A 329 -0.38 13.63 -24.20
N PRO A 330 -1.54 13.06 -24.56
CA PRO A 330 -2.44 12.49 -23.56
C PRO A 330 -1.80 11.31 -22.81
N LEU A 331 -0.96 10.51 -23.49
CA LEU A 331 -0.24 9.40 -22.88
C LEU A 331 0.78 9.87 -21.83
N LEU A 332 1.58 10.89 -22.17
CA LEU A 332 2.57 11.48 -21.27
C LEU A 332 1.90 12.12 -20.05
N PHE A 333 0.77 12.82 -20.26
CA PHE A 333 -0.02 13.36 -19.16
C PHE A 333 -0.54 12.24 -18.25
N ALA A 334 -1.13 11.18 -18.81
CA ALA A 334 -1.65 10.04 -18.05
C ALA A 334 -0.54 9.34 -17.26
N LEU A 335 0.65 9.19 -17.84
CA LEU A 335 1.82 8.61 -17.17
C LEU A 335 2.25 9.47 -15.98
N THR A 336 2.39 10.79 -16.16
CA THR A 336 2.71 11.68 -15.02
C THR A 336 1.65 11.67 -13.93
N ALA A 337 0.38 11.59 -14.32
CA ALA A 337 -0.75 11.45 -13.40
C ALA A 337 -0.69 10.14 -12.61
N HIS A 338 -0.21 9.06 -13.22
CA HIS A 338 0.00 7.79 -12.55
C HIS A 338 1.18 7.84 -11.56
N LEU A 339 2.28 8.50 -11.92
CA LEU A 339 3.48 8.58 -11.06
C LEU A 339 3.29 9.50 -9.84
N LEU A 340 2.73 10.70 -10.02
CA LEU A 340 2.62 11.72 -8.97
C LEU A 340 1.22 11.78 -8.33
N GLY A 341 0.27 11.05 -8.90
CA GLY A 341 -1.15 11.26 -8.63
C GLY A 341 -1.73 12.43 -9.42
N LEU A 342 -3.06 12.37 -9.60
CA LEU A 342 -3.80 13.33 -10.41
C LEU A 342 -3.77 14.75 -9.83
N LYS A 343 -3.80 14.90 -8.50
CA LYS A 343 -3.80 16.20 -7.82
C LYS A 343 -2.53 17.01 -8.12
N ILE A 344 -1.36 16.41 -7.89
CA ILE A 344 -0.05 17.06 -8.10
C ILE A 344 0.14 17.38 -9.59
N THR A 345 -0.22 16.43 -10.46
CA THR A 345 -0.16 16.58 -11.92
C THR A 345 -0.99 17.77 -12.41
N LEU A 346 -2.20 17.97 -11.87
CA LEU A 346 -3.04 19.10 -12.22
C LEU A 346 -2.44 20.44 -11.77
N ILE A 347 -1.81 20.47 -10.59
CA ILE A 347 -1.10 21.66 -10.07
C ILE A 347 0.10 22.00 -10.96
N LEU A 348 0.90 21.01 -11.35
CA LEU A 348 2.05 21.21 -12.26
C LEU A 348 1.60 21.71 -13.63
N LEU A 349 0.49 21.18 -14.16
CA LEU A 349 -0.12 21.67 -15.39
C LEU A 349 -0.60 23.12 -15.24
N LEU A 350 -1.19 23.49 -14.11
CA LEU A 350 -1.61 24.86 -13.83
C LEU A 350 -0.41 25.83 -13.84
N PHE A 351 0.70 25.47 -13.21
CA PHE A 351 1.93 26.27 -13.29
C PHE A 351 2.43 26.38 -14.73
N ALA A 352 2.39 25.29 -15.51
CA ALA A 352 2.86 25.29 -16.89
C ALA A 352 1.98 26.16 -17.80
N VAL A 353 0.66 26.24 -17.52
CA VAL A 353 -0.27 27.14 -18.20
C VAL A 353 0.01 28.60 -17.85
N ILE A 354 0.26 28.90 -16.57
CA ILE A 354 0.63 30.27 -16.12
C ILE A 354 1.92 30.73 -16.80
N THR A 355 2.93 29.87 -16.87
CA THR A 355 4.16 30.17 -17.60
C THR A 355 3.88 30.49 -19.06
N ARG A 356 3.00 29.73 -19.72
CA ARG A 356 2.66 30.01 -21.12
C ARG A 356 1.92 31.33 -21.29
N LEU A 357 1.07 31.70 -20.35
CA LEU A 357 0.39 33.00 -20.32
C LEU A 357 1.40 34.14 -20.22
N ILE A 358 2.37 34.03 -19.31
CA ILE A 358 3.46 35.02 -19.15
C ILE A 358 4.27 35.11 -20.45
N MET A 359 4.71 33.97 -21.00
CA MET A 359 5.49 33.92 -22.24
C MET A 359 4.76 34.51 -23.45
N ASN A 360 3.44 34.30 -23.56
CA ASN A 360 2.65 34.89 -24.63
C ASN A 360 2.55 36.43 -24.48
N GLY A 361 2.55 36.94 -23.24
CA GLY A 361 2.68 38.37 -22.95
C GLY A 361 4.04 38.92 -23.38
N LEU A 362 5.13 38.30 -22.93
CA LEU A 362 6.50 38.71 -23.25
C LEU A 362 6.77 38.69 -24.76
N ASN A 363 6.31 37.65 -25.46
CA ASN A 363 6.56 37.48 -26.89
C ASN A 363 5.77 38.47 -27.78
N LYS A 364 4.75 39.16 -27.25
CA LYS A 364 4.11 40.28 -27.96
C LYS A 364 4.97 41.53 -27.93
N THR A 365 5.79 41.69 -26.88
CA THR A 365 6.65 42.86 -26.68
C THR A 365 8.03 42.65 -27.31
N ILE A 366 8.54 41.42 -27.30
CA ILE A 366 9.90 41.12 -27.73
C ILE A 366 9.87 40.01 -28.79
N TYR A 367 10.39 40.29 -29.99
CA TYR A 367 10.52 39.31 -31.06
C TYR A 367 11.76 38.44 -30.84
N LEU A 368 11.58 37.26 -30.27
CA LEU A 368 12.68 36.30 -30.06
C LEU A 368 12.73 35.22 -31.14
N LEU A 369 13.89 34.59 -31.29
CA LEU A 369 14.06 33.31 -32.00
C LEU A 369 13.44 32.15 -31.20
N HIS A 370 13.01 31.09 -31.89
CA HIS A 370 12.31 29.97 -31.27
C HIS A 370 13.10 29.29 -30.14
N ASN A 371 14.38 28.97 -30.36
CA ASN A 371 15.23 28.31 -29.36
C ASN A 371 15.38 29.16 -28.08
N SER A 372 15.47 30.48 -28.22
CA SER A 372 15.55 31.39 -27.09
C SER A 372 14.22 31.46 -26.31
N LYS A 373 13.08 31.39 -27.00
CA LYS A 373 11.76 31.32 -26.34
C LYS A 373 11.61 30.07 -25.48
N VAL A 374 12.07 28.92 -25.96
CA VAL A 374 12.00 27.67 -25.21
C VAL A 374 12.85 27.78 -23.94
N SER A 375 14.09 28.28 -24.05
CA SER A 375 14.97 28.48 -22.90
C SER A 375 14.39 29.42 -21.84
N ILE A 376 13.83 30.56 -22.26
CA ILE A 376 13.18 31.50 -21.32
C ILE A 376 11.92 30.88 -20.72
N GLY A 377 11.18 30.09 -21.50
CA GLY A 377 10.02 29.34 -21.00
C GLY A 377 10.38 28.41 -19.85
N ILE A 378 11.51 27.70 -19.94
CA ILE A 378 12.03 26.85 -18.86
C ILE A 378 12.36 27.69 -17.62
N CYS A 379 13.08 28.82 -17.79
CA CYS A 379 13.42 29.70 -16.66
C CYS A 379 12.16 30.26 -15.96
N VAL A 380 11.19 30.75 -16.73
CA VAL A 380 9.92 31.28 -16.19
C VAL A 380 9.12 30.17 -15.52
N TYR A 381 9.15 28.95 -16.04
CA TYR A 381 8.49 27.81 -15.40
C TYR A 381 9.06 27.50 -14.03
N LEU A 382 10.38 27.42 -13.91
CA LEU A 382 11.04 27.20 -12.63
C LEU A 382 10.74 28.33 -11.64
N LEU A 383 10.72 29.57 -12.11
CA LEU A 383 10.38 30.73 -11.27
C LEU A 383 8.91 30.68 -10.78
N VAL A 384 7.97 30.36 -11.66
CA VAL A 384 6.55 30.16 -11.29
C VAL A 384 6.40 29.01 -10.31
N PHE A 385 7.12 27.90 -10.52
CA PHE A 385 7.12 26.77 -9.62
C PHE A 385 7.65 27.17 -8.22
N LEU A 386 8.78 27.87 -8.12
CA LEU A 386 9.33 28.32 -6.84
C LEU A 386 8.37 29.26 -6.10
N ILE A 387 7.82 30.25 -6.79
CA ILE A 387 6.85 31.21 -6.22
C ILE A 387 5.58 30.48 -5.77
N GLY A 388 5.07 29.56 -6.60
CA GLY A 388 3.90 28.75 -6.29
C GLY A 388 4.10 27.94 -5.00
N ASN A 389 5.24 27.26 -4.89
CA ASN A 389 5.60 26.51 -3.68
C ASN A 389 5.69 27.41 -2.45
N PHE A 390 6.30 28.59 -2.58
CA PHE A 390 6.41 29.55 -1.48
C PHE A 390 5.03 30.03 -0.99
N ILE A 391 4.11 30.33 -1.90
CA ILE A 391 2.74 30.75 -1.56
C ILE A 391 1.98 29.61 -0.86
N CYS A 392 2.10 28.38 -1.36
CA CYS A 392 1.41 27.23 -0.79
C CYS A 392 1.91 26.89 0.62
N SER A 393 3.22 27.01 0.86
CA SER A 393 3.81 26.89 2.20
C SER A 393 3.23 27.93 3.16
N LYS A 394 3.06 29.18 2.73
CA LYS A 394 2.44 30.24 3.55
C LYS A 394 0.96 30.02 3.86
N LEU A 395 0.23 29.34 2.97
CA LEU A 395 -1.19 29.02 3.14
C LEU A 395 -1.44 27.75 3.99
N GLY A 396 -0.39 27.09 4.49
CA GLY A 396 -0.50 25.83 5.22
C GLY A 396 -0.94 24.64 4.35
N ILE A 397 -0.96 24.81 3.03
CA ILE A 397 -1.34 23.76 2.08
C ILE A 397 -0.07 22.93 1.81
N GLN A 398 0.05 21.80 2.49
CA GLN A 398 1.11 20.84 2.20
C GLN A 398 0.76 20.10 0.91
N ILE A 399 1.26 20.61 -0.22
CA ILE A 399 1.04 20.00 -1.54
C ILE A 399 1.81 18.67 -1.67
N PHE A 400 2.87 18.50 -0.88
CA PHE A 400 3.84 17.42 -0.99
C PHE A 400 4.00 16.68 0.34
N GLU A 401 2.94 16.02 0.81
CA GLU A 401 3.05 15.01 1.86
C GLU A 401 3.42 13.66 1.23
N GLY A 402 4.67 13.22 1.37
CA GLY A 402 5.08 11.87 0.97
C GLY A 402 6.59 11.64 0.91
N ARG A 403 7.06 10.55 1.53
CA ARG A 403 8.43 10.05 1.35
C ARG A 403 8.63 9.59 -0.09
N ASN A 404 9.83 9.81 -0.64
CA ASN A 404 10.34 9.40 -1.96
C ASN A 404 9.95 10.27 -3.17
N MET A 405 9.38 11.46 -2.95
CA MET A 405 9.00 12.37 -4.05
C MET A 405 10.17 13.18 -4.65
N GLU A 406 11.33 13.24 -3.98
CA GLU A 406 12.40 14.20 -4.32
C GLU A 406 13.08 13.93 -5.67
N ILE A 407 13.37 12.67 -5.99
CA ILE A 407 14.06 12.29 -7.24
C ILE A 407 13.07 12.12 -8.40
N LEU A 408 11.84 11.69 -8.11
CA LEU A 408 10.85 11.33 -9.13
C LEU A 408 10.16 12.56 -9.77
N MET A 409 10.31 13.76 -9.19
CA MET A 409 9.59 14.97 -9.63
C MET A 409 10.20 15.69 -10.83
N ILE A 410 11.50 15.58 -11.05
CA ILE A 410 12.19 16.36 -12.08
C ILE A 410 11.64 16.00 -13.47
N THR A 411 11.44 14.70 -13.74
CA THR A 411 10.97 14.23 -15.04
C THR A 411 9.55 14.71 -15.36
N PRO A 412 8.53 14.51 -14.49
CA PRO A 412 7.19 15.05 -14.74
C PRO A 412 7.12 16.57 -14.80
N LEU A 413 7.95 17.28 -14.02
CA LEU A 413 8.04 18.75 -14.04
C LEU A 413 8.36 19.24 -15.46
N ILE A 414 9.44 18.72 -16.05
CA ILE A 414 9.84 19.07 -17.42
C ILE A 414 8.78 18.59 -18.42
N LEU A 415 8.22 17.40 -18.24
CA LEU A 415 7.21 16.85 -19.13
C LEU A 415 5.98 17.75 -19.23
N MET A 416 5.50 18.29 -18.10
CA MET A 416 4.38 19.21 -18.07
C MET A 416 4.63 20.52 -18.82
N LEU A 417 5.87 21.01 -18.76
CA LEU A 417 6.26 22.18 -19.53
C LEU A 417 6.18 21.90 -21.05
N ILE A 418 6.72 20.76 -21.50
CA ILE A 418 6.69 20.36 -22.92
C ILE A 418 5.24 20.14 -23.38
N ILE A 419 4.42 19.47 -22.55
CA ILE A 419 2.99 19.26 -22.78
C ILE A 419 2.29 20.62 -22.95
N SER A 420 2.52 21.57 -22.03
CA SER A 420 1.91 22.90 -22.08
C SER A 420 2.31 23.68 -23.34
N GLU A 421 3.56 23.60 -23.76
CA GLU A 421 4.02 24.29 -24.98
C GLU A 421 3.25 23.86 -26.23
N LYS A 422 2.93 22.56 -26.32
CA LYS A 422 2.30 21.95 -27.49
C LYS A 422 0.78 22.04 -27.47
N ILE A 423 0.17 22.05 -26.30
CA ILE A 423 -1.28 22.27 -26.14
C ILE A 423 -1.65 23.75 -26.29
N PHE A 424 -0.79 24.64 -25.77
CA PHE A 424 -1.02 26.08 -25.73
C PHE A 424 -0.06 26.92 -26.62
N PRO A 425 0.17 26.60 -27.92
CA PRO A 425 1.09 27.37 -28.77
C PRO A 425 0.73 28.84 -28.87
N THR A 426 -0.55 29.17 -28.89
CA THR A 426 -1.08 30.53 -28.94
C THR A 426 -2.33 30.57 -28.09
N PHE A 427 -2.26 31.25 -26.94
CA PHE A 427 -3.36 31.31 -25.98
C PHE A 427 -4.45 32.29 -26.46
N ASN A 428 -5.07 32.00 -27.59
CA ASN A 428 -6.33 32.61 -28.02
C ASN A 428 -7.47 31.69 -27.61
N LEU A 429 -7.73 31.62 -26.29
CA LEU A 429 -8.90 30.93 -25.73
C LEU A 429 -10.22 31.39 -26.36
N PHE A 430 -10.29 32.53 -27.06
CA PHE A 430 -11.54 33.05 -27.61
C PHE A 430 -11.93 32.48 -28.98
N GLN A 431 -11.07 31.71 -29.64
CA GLN A 431 -11.49 30.99 -30.86
C GLN A 431 -12.21 29.69 -30.47
N LYS A 432 -13.51 29.59 -30.79
CA LYS A 432 -14.37 28.42 -30.49
C LYS A 432 -13.72 27.09 -30.87
N LYS A 433 -13.06 27.03 -32.03
CA LYS A 433 -12.39 25.84 -32.57
C LYS A 433 -11.27 25.31 -31.65
N ARG A 434 -10.56 26.19 -30.93
CA ARG A 434 -9.39 25.82 -30.11
C ARG A 434 -9.74 25.44 -28.67
N ARG A 435 -10.87 25.94 -28.13
CA ARG A 435 -11.42 25.45 -26.85
C ARG A 435 -11.83 23.98 -26.94
N PHE A 436 -12.40 23.59 -28.08
CA PHE A 436 -12.86 22.23 -28.30
C PHE A 436 -11.70 21.23 -28.26
N SER A 437 -10.58 21.51 -28.94
CA SER A 437 -9.39 20.64 -28.90
C SER A 437 -8.75 20.48 -27.52
N PHE A 438 -8.82 21.50 -26.65
CA PHE A 438 -8.35 21.38 -25.26
C PHE A 438 -9.24 20.43 -24.44
N PHE A 439 -10.55 20.53 -24.65
CA PHE A 439 -11.51 19.66 -24.01
C PHE A 439 -11.37 18.20 -24.47
N GLU A 440 -11.20 17.97 -25.77
CA GLU A 440 -10.90 16.64 -26.34
C GLU A 440 -9.67 16.02 -25.68
N LEU A 441 -8.57 16.77 -25.60
CA LEU A 441 -7.35 16.27 -24.97
C LEU A 441 -7.54 15.94 -23.49
N THR A 442 -8.26 16.78 -22.75
CA THR A 442 -8.53 16.54 -21.33
C THR A 442 -9.32 15.26 -21.13
N ILE A 443 -10.35 15.02 -21.95
CA ILE A 443 -11.14 13.78 -21.91
C ILE A 443 -10.28 12.56 -22.23
N VAL A 444 -9.50 12.61 -23.32
CA VAL A 444 -8.65 11.48 -23.74
C VAL A 444 -7.60 11.18 -22.67
N SER A 445 -7.01 12.22 -22.06
CA SER A 445 -6.02 12.06 -20.98
C SER A 445 -6.64 11.50 -19.69
N ALA A 446 -7.84 11.95 -19.33
CA ALA A 446 -8.57 11.46 -18.15
C ALA A 446 -8.96 9.99 -18.31
N LEU A 447 -9.42 9.58 -19.50
CA LEU A 447 -9.73 8.19 -19.78
C LEU A 447 -8.46 7.32 -19.71
N SER A 448 -7.38 7.79 -20.32
CA SER A 448 -6.06 7.13 -20.31
C SER A 448 -5.53 6.93 -18.89
N TYR A 449 -5.65 7.95 -18.03
CA TYR A 449 -5.31 7.84 -16.61
C TYR A 449 -6.20 6.82 -15.88
N GLY A 450 -7.52 6.83 -16.13
CA GLY A 450 -8.44 5.87 -15.53
C GLY A 450 -8.11 4.41 -15.87
N ILE A 451 -7.58 4.17 -17.06
CA ILE A 451 -7.08 2.85 -17.50
C ILE A 451 -5.84 2.47 -16.71
N LEU A 452 -4.84 3.35 -16.61
CA LEU A 452 -3.60 3.10 -15.85
C LEU A 452 -3.86 2.87 -14.36
N GLN A 453 -4.83 3.56 -13.78
CA GLN A 453 -5.18 3.42 -12.37
C GLN A 453 -5.84 2.07 -12.05
N ARG A 454 -6.45 1.41 -13.05
CA ARG A 454 -7.20 0.17 -12.83
C ARG A 454 -6.26 -1.03 -12.74
N SER A 455 -6.00 -1.47 -11.51
CA SER A 455 -5.14 -2.63 -11.21
C SER A 455 -5.46 -3.88 -12.05
N ARG A 456 -6.75 -4.15 -12.35
CA ARG A 456 -7.19 -5.30 -13.16
C ARG A 456 -6.50 -5.41 -14.52
N ILE A 457 -6.21 -4.29 -15.18
CA ILE A 457 -5.62 -4.31 -16.53
C ILE A 457 -4.16 -4.74 -16.43
N SER A 458 -3.42 -4.13 -15.51
CA SER A 458 -2.02 -4.48 -15.21
C SER A 458 -1.91 -5.94 -14.77
N THR A 459 -2.75 -6.41 -13.82
CA THR A 459 -2.69 -7.79 -13.33
C THR A 459 -3.08 -8.81 -14.38
N THR A 460 -4.02 -8.50 -15.27
CA THR A 460 -4.39 -9.40 -16.38
C THR A 460 -3.27 -9.53 -17.40
N LEU A 461 -2.64 -8.40 -17.80
CA LEU A 461 -1.51 -8.42 -18.73
C LEU A 461 -0.26 -9.07 -18.12
N LEU A 462 -0.03 -8.90 -16.82
CA LEU A 462 1.03 -9.60 -16.09
C LEU A 462 0.74 -11.10 -15.94
N SER A 463 -0.53 -11.51 -15.90
CA SER A 463 -0.91 -12.93 -15.86
C SER A 463 -0.77 -13.60 -17.23
N TYR A 464 -1.11 -12.87 -18.30
CA TYR A 464 -1.06 -13.34 -19.69
C TYR A 464 -0.39 -12.30 -20.63
N PRO A 465 0.95 -12.22 -20.62
CA PRO A 465 1.71 -11.30 -21.48
C PRO A 465 1.47 -11.51 -22.98
N GLU A 466 1.00 -12.69 -23.39
CA GLU A 466 0.63 -13.00 -24.78
C GLU A 466 -0.45 -12.06 -25.33
N LEU A 467 -1.28 -11.49 -24.44
CA LEU A 467 -2.27 -10.48 -24.83
C LEU A 467 -1.63 -9.29 -25.54
N LEU A 468 -0.34 -9.03 -25.36
CA LEU A 468 0.39 -8.00 -26.10
C LEU A 468 0.39 -8.25 -27.61
N LEU A 469 0.49 -9.51 -28.06
CA LEU A 469 0.38 -9.87 -29.48
C LEU A 469 -1.04 -9.63 -30.00
N VAL A 470 -2.06 -9.93 -29.19
CA VAL A 470 -3.46 -9.65 -29.53
C VAL A 470 -3.69 -8.15 -29.64
N LEU A 471 -3.17 -7.35 -28.69
CA LEU A 471 -3.26 -5.89 -28.71
C LEU A 471 -2.54 -5.31 -29.93
N LEU A 472 -1.40 -5.87 -30.33
CA LEU A 472 -0.71 -5.49 -31.56
C LEU A 472 -1.58 -5.74 -32.79
N LEU A 473 -2.21 -6.92 -32.89
CA LEU A 473 -3.11 -7.26 -34.00
C LEU A 473 -4.30 -6.30 -34.04
N VAL A 474 -4.93 -6.03 -32.90
CA VAL A 474 -6.04 -5.07 -32.81
C VAL A 474 -5.58 -3.66 -33.18
N ASN A 475 -4.39 -3.22 -32.78
CA ASN A 475 -3.82 -1.93 -33.22
C ASN A 475 -3.67 -1.84 -34.73
N ILE A 476 -3.24 -2.92 -35.40
CA ILE A 476 -3.19 -2.97 -36.87
C ILE A 476 -4.59 -2.86 -37.47
N LEU A 477 -5.59 -3.54 -36.91
CA LEU A 477 -6.97 -3.46 -37.37
C LEU A 477 -7.54 -2.04 -37.24
N VAL A 478 -7.33 -1.40 -36.08
CA VAL A 478 -7.74 0.00 -35.85
C VAL A 478 -7.02 0.93 -36.82
N GLY A 479 -5.71 0.72 -37.05
CA GLY A 479 -4.92 1.52 -37.98
C GLY A 479 -5.40 1.44 -39.44
N ARG A 480 -5.97 0.29 -39.85
CA ARG A 480 -6.55 0.08 -41.18
C ARG A 480 -7.99 0.56 -41.32
N PHE A 481 -8.58 1.17 -40.28
CA PHE A 481 -9.93 1.68 -40.35
C PHE A 481 -10.00 2.86 -41.34
N LEU A 482 -10.69 2.63 -42.47
CA LEU A 482 -10.91 3.59 -43.57
C LEU A 482 -12.30 4.26 -43.50
N GLY A 483 -13.12 3.90 -42.50
CA GLY A 483 -14.48 4.44 -42.36
C GLY A 483 -14.51 5.92 -41.96
N LEU A 484 -15.67 6.55 -42.13
CA LEU A 484 -15.95 7.88 -41.58
C LEU A 484 -15.91 7.85 -40.05
N GLN A 485 -15.34 8.87 -39.43
CA GLN A 485 -15.31 9.00 -37.97
C GLN A 485 -16.72 9.23 -37.43
N LEU A 486 -17.03 8.73 -36.23
CA LEU A 486 -18.36 8.89 -35.62
C LEU A 486 -18.76 10.37 -35.48
N LEU A 487 -17.83 11.23 -35.08
CA LEU A 487 -18.09 12.67 -34.97
C LEU A 487 -18.30 13.34 -36.34
N GLU A 488 -17.66 12.83 -37.39
CA GLU A 488 -17.90 13.29 -38.76
C GLU A 488 -19.28 12.84 -39.24
N LEU A 489 -19.68 11.61 -38.94
CA LEU A 489 -21.00 11.10 -39.25
C LEU A 489 -22.09 11.98 -38.62
N VAL A 490 -21.95 12.35 -37.33
CA VAL A 490 -22.90 13.25 -36.65
C VAL A 490 -22.92 14.64 -37.31
N ARG A 491 -21.75 15.17 -37.70
CA ARG A 491 -21.64 16.47 -38.38
C ARG A 491 -22.26 16.46 -39.78
N PHE A 492 -22.11 15.37 -40.53
CA PHE A 492 -22.63 15.23 -41.89
C PHE A 492 -24.03 14.61 -41.93
N MET A 493 -24.58 14.18 -40.80
CA MET A 493 -25.92 13.61 -40.69
C MET A 493 -27.01 14.46 -41.35
N PRO A 494 -27.02 15.81 -41.23
CA PRO A 494 -28.01 16.64 -41.91
C PRO A 494 -27.89 16.61 -43.44
N LEU A 495 -26.67 16.47 -43.96
CA LEU A 495 -26.41 16.38 -45.41
C LEU A 495 -26.80 15.00 -45.95
N ILE A 496 -26.49 13.95 -45.20
CA ILE A 496 -26.89 12.57 -45.51
C ILE A 496 -28.41 12.46 -45.54
N ARG A 497 -29.09 13.02 -44.54
CA ARG A 497 -30.56 13.04 -44.49
C ARG A 497 -31.17 13.75 -45.70
N LYS A 498 -30.62 14.91 -46.08
CA LYS A 498 -31.11 15.68 -47.23
C LYS A 498 -30.91 14.95 -48.56
N TYR A 499 -29.83 14.17 -48.69
CA TYR A 499 -29.59 13.36 -49.88
C TYR A 499 -30.65 12.26 -50.03
N PHE A 500 -30.99 11.56 -48.94
CA PHE A 500 -32.03 10.53 -48.97
C PHE A 500 -33.44 11.11 -49.24
N GLU A 501 -33.75 12.30 -48.70
CA GLU A 501 -35.02 12.99 -48.99
C GLU A 501 -35.14 13.43 -50.47
N GLN A 502 -34.03 13.56 -51.22
CA GLN A 502 -34.02 13.90 -52.65
C GLN A 502 -34.05 12.68 -53.59
N GLU A 503 -33.77 11.47 -53.10
CA GLU A 503 -33.90 10.23 -53.88
C GLU A 503 -35.33 9.62 -53.78
N GLU A 504 -36.14 10.07 -52.81
CA GLU A 504 -37.55 9.66 -52.65
C GLU A 504 -38.55 10.54 -53.44
N GLU A 505 -38.12 11.71 -53.96
CA GLU A 505 -38.84 12.54 -54.94
C GLU A 505 -38.46 12.18 -56.38
#